data_AF-A0A397EF88-F1
#
_entry.id   AF-A0A397EF88-F1
#
_cell.length_a   1.000
_cell.length_b   1.000
_cell.length_c   1.000
_cell.angle_alpha   90.00
_cell.angle_beta   90.00
_cell.angle_gamma   90.00
#
_symmetry.space_group_name_H-M   'P 1'
#
loop_
_entity.id
_entity.type
_entity.pdbx_description
1 polymer ?
#
loop_
_entity_poly.entity_id
_entity_poly.type
_entity_poly.pdbx_seq_one_letter_code
_entity_poly.pdbx_strand_id
1 'polypeptide(L)'
;MEIHGVHKTPRPHVSKVVPFTVNPTWNAEMYVVTMLETERERCILHVSVFDHNDILPDELVGEVHIHLGDLPTGIHNHASRLFPITTSSSRRRRRATPSSTPCPQVELAFDIITQSVKDDTIQLEAWEHQRYSIVRREWSKDFLRLPPKDPYPWTSTDNQLPIGGFHMSDTTAAAPTGFVSRVGWVYDVRLGDDNGW
;
A
#
# COMPACT_ATOMS: atom_id res chain seq x y z
N MET A 1 -13.93 -14.50 0.91
CA MET A 1 -12.93 -14.13 -0.12
C MET A 1 -11.81 -15.12 -0.07
N GLU A 2 -11.46 -15.72 -1.21
CA GLU A 2 -10.44 -16.77 -1.33
C GLU A 2 -9.57 -16.50 -2.56
N ILE A 3 -8.28 -16.83 -2.49
CA ILE A 3 -7.34 -16.64 -3.61
C ILE A 3 -6.91 -18.01 -4.14
N HIS A 4 -7.13 -18.21 -5.44
CA HIS A 4 -6.80 -19.44 -6.16
C HIS A 4 -5.61 -19.21 -7.10
N GLY A 5 -4.75 -20.21 -7.27
CA GLY A 5 -3.60 -20.15 -8.19
C GLY A 5 -2.26 -19.75 -7.56
N VAL A 6 -2.23 -19.51 -6.25
CA VAL A 6 -1.00 -19.30 -5.48
C VAL A 6 -0.33 -20.62 -5.10
N HIS A 7 0.99 -20.60 -4.89
CA HIS A 7 1.74 -21.77 -4.44
C HIS A 7 1.39 -22.18 -3.00
N LYS A 8 1.10 -21.19 -2.14
CA LYS A 8 0.54 -21.39 -0.80
C LYS A 8 -0.78 -20.65 -0.69
N THR A 9 -1.88 -21.38 -0.65
CA THR A 9 -3.23 -20.80 -0.50
C THR A 9 -3.33 -20.03 0.80
N PRO A 10 -3.55 -18.70 0.78
CA PRO A 10 -3.78 -17.93 1.99
C PRO A 10 -5.10 -18.37 2.62
N ARG A 11 -5.24 -18.09 3.92
CA ARG A 11 -6.51 -18.36 4.60
C ARG A 11 -7.64 -17.56 3.95
N PRO A 12 -8.81 -18.17 3.75
CA PRO A 12 -10.02 -17.45 3.40
C PRO A 12 -10.27 -16.28 4.36
N HIS A 13 -10.66 -15.14 3.81
CA HIS A 13 -11.12 -14.00 4.60
C HIS A 13 -12.64 -13.93 4.59
N VAL A 14 -13.22 -13.79 5.78
CA VAL A 14 -14.67 -13.67 6.00
C VAL A 14 -14.92 -12.35 6.70
N SER A 15 -15.81 -11.55 6.12
CA SER A 15 -16.21 -10.25 6.66
C SER A 15 -17.20 -10.39 7.82
N LYS A 16 -17.46 -9.30 8.54
CA LYS A 16 -18.56 -9.28 9.51
C LYS A 16 -19.92 -9.42 8.82
N VAL A 17 -20.87 -10.01 9.54
CA VAL A 17 -22.28 -10.00 9.14
C VAL A 17 -22.84 -8.59 9.31
N VAL A 18 -23.51 -8.07 8.27
CA VAL A 18 -24.22 -6.79 8.32
C VAL A 18 -25.72 -7.10 8.36
N PRO A 19 -26.42 -6.77 9.45
CA PRO A 19 -27.80 -7.22 9.64
C PRO A 19 -28.79 -6.38 8.82
N PHE A 20 -29.86 -7.04 8.36
CA PHE A 20 -31.09 -6.42 7.85
C PHE A 20 -30.92 -5.42 6.69
N THR A 21 -30.06 -5.73 5.72
CA THR A 21 -29.88 -4.90 4.52
C THR A 21 -29.56 -5.71 3.28
N VAL A 22 -30.01 -5.23 2.12
CA VAL A 22 -29.65 -5.75 0.79
C VAL A 22 -28.53 -4.92 0.13
N ASN A 23 -28.08 -3.84 0.78
CA ASN A 23 -26.95 -3.02 0.38
C ASN A 23 -25.97 -2.90 1.56
N PRO A 24 -25.33 -4.02 1.97
CA PRO A 24 -24.39 -4.01 3.09
C PRO A 24 -23.13 -3.20 2.75
N THR A 25 -22.58 -2.54 3.77
CA THR A 25 -21.30 -1.82 3.66
C THR A 25 -20.36 -2.32 4.76
N TRP A 26 -19.18 -2.79 4.37
CA TRP A 26 -18.14 -3.27 5.29
C TRP A 26 -17.06 -2.21 5.44
N ASN A 27 -17.20 -1.37 6.47
CA ASN A 27 -16.26 -0.28 6.70
C ASN A 27 -14.96 -0.79 7.37
N ALA A 28 -13.81 -0.34 6.84
CA ALA A 28 -12.47 -0.59 7.39
C ALA A 28 -12.04 -2.07 7.46
N GLU A 29 -12.64 -2.94 6.66
CA GLU A 29 -12.15 -4.31 6.49
C GLU A 29 -11.09 -4.34 5.37
N MET A 30 -9.87 -4.74 5.72
CA MET A 30 -8.76 -4.88 4.79
C MET A 30 -8.27 -6.32 4.79
N TYR A 31 -8.10 -6.87 3.59
CA TYR A 31 -7.49 -8.16 3.38
C TYR A 31 -6.13 -7.98 2.68
N VAL A 32 -5.07 -8.30 3.40
CA VAL A 32 -3.69 -8.14 2.92
C VAL A 32 -3.09 -9.52 2.66
N VAL A 33 -2.60 -9.72 1.44
CA VAL A 33 -1.90 -10.94 1.02
C VAL A 33 -0.60 -10.55 0.33
N THR A 34 0.46 -11.29 0.63
CA THR A 34 1.74 -11.19 -0.07
C THR A 34 1.89 -12.39 -1.00
N MET A 35 2.24 -12.13 -2.25
CA MET A 35 2.49 -13.16 -3.26
C MET A 35 3.55 -12.66 -4.26
N LEU A 36 4.10 -13.56 -5.05
CA LEU A 36 5.00 -13.18 -6.14
C LEU A 36 4.22 -12.51 -7.28
N GLU A 37 4.88 -11.64 -8.03
CA GLU A 37 4.26 -10.97 -9.19
C GLU A 37 3.75 -11.98 -10.23
N THR A 38 4.54 -13.02 -10.50
CA THR A 38 4.17 -14.12 -11.40
C THR A 38 2.99 -14.94 -10.88
N GLU A 39 2.75 -14.96 -9.57
CA GLU A 39 1.55 -15.57 -9.00
C GLU A 39 0.35 -14.65 -9.22
N ARG A 40 0.48 -13.34 -9.00
CA ARG A 40 -0.59 -12.36 -9.21
C ARG A 40 -1.20 -12.47 -10.60
N GLU A 41 -0.37 -12.54 -11.63
CA GLU A 41 -0.80 -12.60 -13.04
C GLU A 41 -1.75 -13.77 -13.35
N ARG A 42 -1.61 -14.88 -12.62
CA ARG A 42 -2.43 -16.10 -12.81
C ARG A 42 -3.50 -16.29 -11.74
N CYS A 43 -3.47 -15.53 -10.66
CA CYS A 43 -4.35 -15.74 -9.52
C CYS A 43 -5.75 -15.16 -9.74
N ILE A 44 -6.73 -15.82 -9.14
CA ILE A 44 -8.13 -15.41 -9.16
C ILE A 44 -8.55 -15.17 -7.70
N LEU A 45 -9.05 -13.98 -7.43
CA LEU A 45 -9.80 -13.68 -6.21
C LEU A 45 -11.25 -14.11 -6.41
N HIS A 46 -11.67 -15.11 -5.65
CA HIS A 46 -13.05 -15.55 -5.55
C HIS A 46 -13.74 -14.86 -4.38
N VAL A 47 -14.78 -14.09 -4.69
CA VAL A 47 -15.61 -13.42 -3.70
C VAL A 47 -16.99 -14.06 -3.74
N SER A 48 -17.41 -14.60 -2.59
CA SER A 48 -18.72 -15.21 -2.40
C SER A 48 -19.49 -14.40 -1.38
N VAL A 49 -20.73 -14.04 -1.71
CA VAL A 49 -21.65 -13.30 -0.85
C VAL A 49 -22.69 -14.27 -0.32
N PHE A 50 -22.84 -14.31 1.00
CA PHE A 50 -23.76 -15.20 1.70
C PHE A 50 -24.82 -14.39 2.46
N ASP A 51 -26.02 -14.95 2.52
CA ASP A 51 -27.09 -14.51 3.41
C ASP A 51 -26.99 -15.30 4.71
N HIS A 52 -26.64 -14.59 5.79
CA HIS A 52 -26.35 -15.19 7.10
C HIS A 52 -27.65 -15.63 7.77
N ASN A 53 -27.64 -16.87 8.28
CA ASN A 53 -28.77 -17.43 9.01
C ASN A 53 -28.32 -17.91 10.40
N ASP A 54 -29.01 -17.50 11.47
CA ASP A 54 -28.65 -17.89 12.84
C ASP A 54 -28.99 -19.35 13.19
N ILE A 55 -29.90 -19.96 12.42
CA ILE A 55 -30.46 -21.30 12.71
C ILE A 55 -30.15 -22.28 11.57
N LEU A 56 -30.19 -21.81 10.33
CA LEU A 56 -29.92 -22.61 9.13
C LEU A 56 -28.52 -22.29 8.60
N PRO A 57 -27.93 -23.17 7.77
CA PRO A 57 -26.71 -22.83 7.06
C PRO A 57 -26.89 -21.60 6.16
N ASP A 58 -25.85 -20.80 6.04
CA ASP A 58 -25.84 -19.61 5.18
C ASP A 58 -26.13 -19.96 3.71
N GLU A 59 -26.92 -19.12 3.05
CA GLU A 59 -27.28 -19.30 1.64
C GLU A 59 -26.36 -18.48 0.74
N LEU A 60 -25.80 -19.09 -0.30
CA LEU A 60 -25.01 -18.37 -1.30
C LEU A 60 -25.91 -17.48 -2.16
N VAL A 61 -25.75 -16.16 -2.03
CA VAL A 61 -26.45 -15.15 -2.83
C VAL A 61 -25.85 -15.07 -4.24
N GLY A 62 -24.52 -15.02 -4.31
CA GLY A 62 -23.81 -14.90 -5.57
C GLY A 62 -22.30 -14.89 -5.39
N GLU A 63 -21.60 -14.97 -6.51
CA GLU A 63 -20.14 -15.02 -6.54
C GLU A 63 -19.57 -14.17 -7.67
N VAL A 64 -18.33 -13.73 -7.50
CA VAL A 64 -17.55 -13.08 -8.55
C VAL A 64 -16.10 -13.56 -8.53
N HIS A 65 -15.53 -13.67 -9.73
CA HIS A 65 -14.15 -14.11 -9.97
C HIS A 65 -13.39 -12.94 -10.59
N ILE A 66 -12.34 -12.49 -9.90
CA ILE A 66 -11.55 -11.32 -10.30
C ILE A 66 -10.13 -11.81 -10.56
N HIS A 67 -9.66 -11.68 -11.80
CA HIS A 67 -8.27 -11.95 -12.15
C HIS A 67 -7.39 -10.85 -11.57
N LEU A 68 -6.45 -11.23 -10.70
CA LEU A 68 -5.57 -10.25 -10.05
C LEU A 68 -4.59 -9.61 -11.04
N GLY A 69 -4.31 -10.27 -12.18
CA GLY A 69 -3.51 -9.71 -13.27
C GLY A 69 -4.18 -8.56 -14.02
N ASP A 70 -5.51 -8.45 -13.99
CA ASP A 70 -6.26 -7.38 -14.67
C ASP A 70 -6.34 -6.09 -13.84
N LEU A 71 -5.83 -6.13 -12.61
CA LEU A 71 -5.84 -5.00 -11.69
C LEU A 71 -4.54 -4.19 -11.84
N PRO A 72 -4.61 -2.86 -11.88
CA PRO A 72 -3.42 -2.02 -11.96
C PRO A 72 -2.61 -2.08 -10.67
N THR A 73 -1.30 -1.97 -10.82
CA THR A 73 -0.35 -1.76 -9.73
C THR A 73 -0.41 -0.32 -9.21
N GLY A 74 -0.11 -0.13 -7.92
CA GLY A 74 -0.05 1.17 -7.27
C GLY A 74 -1.04 1.33 -6.11
N ILE A 75 -0.93 2.47 -5.43
CA ILE A 75 -1.87 2.92 -4.41
C ILE A 75 -2.91 3.79 -5.08
N HIS A 76 -4.17 3.40 -4.97
CA HIS A 76 -5.30 4.04 -5.64
C HIS A 76 -6.21 4.82 -4.67
N ASN A 77 -5.75 5.08 -3.43
CA ASN A 77 -6.45 5.91 -2.44
C ASN A 77 -7.94 5.55 -2.30
N HIS A 78 -8.24 4.26 -2.19
CA HIS A 78 -9.61 3.73 -2.07
C HIS A 78 -10.50 3.92 -3.30
N ALA A 79 -9.94 4.15 -4.49
CA ALA A 79 -10.72 4.09 -5.73
C ALA A 79 -11.33 2.70 -5.91
N SER A 80 -12.65 2.64 -5.76
CA SER A 80 -13.41 1.40 -5.80
C SER A 80 -13.82 1.02 -7.22
N ARG A 81 -14.09 -0.27 -7.41
CA ARG A 81 -14.58 -0.85 -8.65
C ARG A 81 -15.80 -1.70 -8.35
N LEU A 82 -16.79 -1.62 -9.23
CA LEU A 82 -18.01 -2.43 -9.16
C LEU A 82 -17.84 -3.70 -9.98
N PHE A 83 -18.06 -4.84 -9.34
CA PHE A 83 -18.00 -6.16 -9.95
C PHE A 83 -19.39 -6.81 -9.92
N PRO A 84 -19.97 -7.19 -11.07
CA PRO A 84 -21.26 -7.86 -11.11
C PRO A 84 -21.15 -9.26 -10.48
N ILE A 85 -22.09 -9.61 -9.60
CA ILE A 85 -22.12 -10.94 -9.00
C ILE A 85 -23.00 -11.88 -9.82
N THR A 86 -22.54 -13.11 -9.99
CA THR A 86 -23.27 -14.19 -10.66
C THR A 86 -24.14 -14.91 -9.64
N THR A 87 -25.44 -14.64 -9.65
CA THR A 87 -26.41 -15.31 -8.77
C THR A 87 -26.81 -16.69 -9.31
N SER A 88 -27.31 -17.57 -8.44
CA SER A 88 -27.85 -18.88 -8.82
C SER A 88 -29.02 -18.77 -9.84
N SER A 89 -29.85 -17.72 -9.71
CA SER A 89 -30.97 -17.44 -10.62
C SER A 89 -30.52 -16.98 -12.00
N SER A 90 -29.42 -16.22 -12.10
CA SER A 90 -28.84 -15.79 -13.38
C SER A 90 -28.29 -16.98 -14.18
N ARG A 91 -27.65 -17.95 -13.51
CA ARG A 91 -27.14 -19.19 -14.16
C ARG A 91 -28.24 -20.05 -14.78
N ARG A 92 -29.43 -20.08 -14.17
CA ARG A 92 -30.59 -20.83 -14.69
C ARG A 92 -31.29 -20.12 -15.85
N ARG A 93 -31.19 -18.79 -15.94
CA ARG A 93 -31.82 -17.98 -16.99
C ARG A 93 -30.79 -17.62 -18.07
N ARG A 94 -30.49 -18.55 -18.99
CA ARG A 94 -29.82 -18.25 -20.28
C ARG A 94 -30.71 -17.43 -21.25
N ARG A 95 -31.60 -16.58 -20.74
CA ARG A 95 -32.49 -15.74 -21.54
C ARG A 95 -32.30 -14.31 -21.10
N ALA A 96 -31.83 -13.48 -22.02
CA ALA A 96 -31.55 -12.06 -21.81
C ALA A 96 -32.67 -11.42 -21.00
N THR A 97 -32.37 -11.09 -19.74
CA THR A 97 -33.22 -10.26 -18.92
C THR A 97 -33.27 -8.85 -19.51
N PRO A 98 -34.43 -8.17 -19.51
CA PRO A 98 -34.53 -6.79 -19.96
C PRO A 98 -33.54 -5.90 -19.20
N SER A 99 -32.96 -4.93 -19.90
CA SER A 99 -31.88 -4.03 -19.48
C SER A 99 -32.19 -3.11 -18.28
N SER A 100 -33.34 -3.27 -17.62
CA SER A 100 -33.83 -2.39 -16.56
C SER A 100 -33.79 -3.01 -15.16
N THR A 101 -33.34 -4.25 -15.00
CA THR A 101 -33.20 -4.86 -13.66
C THR A 101 -31.81 -4.52 -13.11
N PRO A 102 -31.69 -3.90 -11.93
CA PRO A 102 -30.38 -3.62 -11.35
C PRO A 102 -29.61 -4.94 -11.16
N CYS A 103 -28.43 -5.01 -11.75
CA CYS A 103 -27.56 -6.17 -11.62
C CYS A 103 -26.94 -6.11 -10.23
N PRO A 104 -27.03 -7.17 -9.41
CA PRO A 104 -26.38 -7.17 -8.12
C PRO A 104 -24.85 -7.10 -8.31
N GLN A 105 -24.19 -6.32 -7.47
CA GLN A 105 -22.78 -5.98 -7.60
C GLN A 105 -22.10 -5.98 -6.23
N VAL A 106 -20.79 -6.23 -6.22
CA VAL A 106 -19.94 -5.98 -5.05
C VAL A 106 -18.94 -4.88 -5.41
N GLU A 107 -18.74 -3.96 -4.48
CA GLU A 107 -17.79 -2.86 -4.61
C GLU A 107 -16.51 -3.19 -3.83
N LEU A 108 -15.36 -3.13 -4.49
CA LEU A 108 -14.06 -3.45 -3.90
C LEU A 108 -13.00 -2.43 -4.33
N ALA A 109 -12.11 -2.08 -3.42
CA ALA A 109 -10.91 -1.27 -3.70
C ALA A 109 -9.66 -2.15 -3.58
N PHE A 110 -8.65 -1.86 -4.39
CA PHE A 110 -7.40 -2.62 -4.44
C PHE A 110 -6.20 -1.67 -4.46
N ASP A 111 -5.25 -1.95 -3.58
CA ASP A 111 -3.91 -1.38 -3.63
C ASP A 111 -2.91 -2.53 -3.85
N ILE A 112 -2.16 -2.47 -4.94
CA ILE A 112 -1.22 -3.52 -5.33
C ILE A 112 0.17 -2.92 -5.27
N ILE A 113 0.84 -3.15 -4.14
CA ILE A 113 2.18 -2.63 -3.87
C ILE A 113 3.19 -3.69 -4.28
N THR A 114 3.89 -3.44 -5.38
CA THR A 114 4.99 -4.30 -5.82
C THR A 114 6.25 -3.91 -5.07
N GLN A 115 6.90 -4.88 -4.41
CA GLN A 115 8.28 -4.67 -3.97
C GLN A 115 9.16 -4.63 -5.22
N SER A 116 9.60 -3.43 -5.61
CA SER A 116 10.55 -3.28 -6.71
C SER A 116 11.78 -4.15 -6.46
N VAL A 117 12.11 -5.01 -7.44
CA VAL A 117 13.39 -5.74 -7.51
C VAL A 117 14.46 -4.88 -8.21
N LYS A 118 14.12 -3.67 -8.68
CA LYS A 118 15.19 -2.70 -8.92
C LYS A 118 15.78 -2.40 -7.55
N ASP A 119 17.01 -2.87 -7.35
CA ASP A 119 18.04 -2.28 -6.50
C ASP A 119 18.25 -0.81 -6.92
N ASP A 120 17.20 0.01 -6.91
CA ASP A 120 17.35 1.43 -6.72
C ASP A 120 17.65 1.56 -5.23
N THR A 121 18.87 1.13 -4.85
CA THR A 121 19.44 1.41 -3.55
C THR A 121 19.49 2.93 -3.49
N ILE A 122 18.53 3.57 -2.83
CA ILE A 122 18.59 5.00 -2.60
C ILE A 122 19.81 5.23 -1.72
N GLN A 123 20.86 5.74 -2.34
CA GLN A 123 22.07 6.14 -1.65
C GLN A 123 21.81 7.50 -1.03
N LEU A 124 21.53 7.48 0.27
CA LEU A 124 21.52 8.69 1.08
C LEU A 124 22.97 9.02 1.41
N GLU A 125 23.46 10.13 0.89
CA GLU A 125 24.79 10.63 1.20
C GLU A 125 24.71 11.73 2.27
N ALA A 126 25.35 11.47 3.41
CA ALA A 126 25.58 12.49 4.43
C ALA A 126 27.08 12.72 4.59
N TRP A 127 27.46 13.97 4.77
CA TRP A 127 28.84 14.41 4.90
C TRP A 127 29.10 14.90 6.32
N GLU A 128 30.17 14.41 6.96
CA GLU A 128 30.71 15.01 8.18
C GLU A 128 31.79 16.03 7.82
N HIS A 129 31.56 17.30 8.14
CA HIS A 129 32.55 18.35 7.97
C HIS A 129 33.47 18.43 9.18
N GLN A 130 34.76 18.61 8.91
CA GLN A 130 35.78 18.80 9.93
C GLN A 130 36.75 19.90 9.50
N ARG A 131 37.38 20.58 10.46
CA ARG A 131 38.51 21.48 10.18
C ARG A 131 39.76 20.94 10.85
N TYR A 132 40.90 21.08 10.19
CA TYR A 132 42.19 20.76 10.77
C TYR A 132 42.64 21.84 11.76
N SER A 133 43.02 21.44 12.98
CA SER A 133 43.65 22.32 13.96
C SER A 133 45.17 22.24 13.86
N ILE A 134 45.82 23.36 13.53
CA ILE A 134 47.29 23.44 13.51
C ILE A 134 47.89 23.22 14.92
N VAL A 135 47.19 23.69 15.95
CA VAL A 135 47.65 23.59 17.35
C VAL A 135 47.55 22.16 17.86
N ARG A 136 46.46 21.46 17.55
CA ARG A 136 46.21 20.09 18.02
C ARG A 136 46.66 19.00 17.05
N ARG A 137 47.01 19.39 15.82
CA ARG A 137 47.42 18.49 14.72
C ARG A 137 46.41 17.39 14.41
N GLU A 138 45.12 17.70 14.51
CA GLU A 138 44.02 16.75 14.31
C GLU A 138 42.85 17.40 13.56
N TRP A 139 42.04 16.59 12.88
CA TRP A 139 40.77 17.00 12.30
C TRP A 139 39.66 16.79 13.32
N SER A 140 38.80 17.79 13.50
CA SER A 140 37.57 17.65 14.29
C SER A 140 36.52 18.63 13.82
N LYS A 141 35.25 18.24 13.95
CA LYS A 141 34.11 19.15 13.81
C LYS A 141 34.11 20.25 14.87
N ASP A 142 34.75 20.03 16.02
CA ASP A 142 34.84 21.02 17.11
C ASP A 142 35.70 22.23 16.73
N PHE A 143 36.47 22.13 15.64
CA PHE A 143 37.28 23.23 15.10
C PHE A 143 36.58 24.00 13.98
N LEU A 144 35.37 23.59 13.59
CA LEU A 144 34.55 24.35 12.66
C LEU A 144 34.18 25.70 13.27
N ARG A 145 34.25 26.73 12.44
CA ARG A 145 33.66 28.04 12.71
C ARG A 145 32.37 28.06 11.93
N LEU A 146 31.30 27.59 12.59
CA LEU A 146 29.94 27.42 12.08
C LEU A 146 29.46 28.55 11.13
N PRO A 147 28.37 28.32 10.37
CA PRO A 147 27.94 29.22 9.31
C PRO A 147 27.89 30.70 9.73
N PRO A 148 28.33 31.63 8.86
CA PRO A 148 28.60 31.41 7.43
C PRO A 148 30.03 30.97 7.09
N LYS A 149 30.93 30.81 8.08
CA LYS A 149 32.37 30.64 7.80
C LYS A 149 32.75 29.19 7.46
N ASP A 150 32.03 28.22 7.99
CA ASP A 150 32.08 26.80 7.67
C ASP A 150 30.66 26.24 7.64
N PRO A 151 30.40 25.14 6.94
CA PRO A 151 29.13 24.43 7.03
C PRO A 151 28.89 23.84 8.42
N TYR A 152 27.66 23.38 8.65
CA TYR A 152 27.35 22.56 9.83
C TYR A 152 28.16 21.25 9.82
N PRO A 153 28.44 20.67 11.00
CA PRO A 153 29.14 19.39 11.12
C PRO A 153 28.54 18.27 10.27
N TRP A 154 27.22 18.22 10.12
CA TRP A 154 26.54 17.24 9.29
C TRP A 154 25.67 17.92 8.25
N THR A 155 25.76 17.48 6.99
CA THR A 155 24.90 17.95 5.90
C THR A 155 24.52 16.82 4.96
N SER A 156 23.33 16.91 4.39
CA SER A 156 22.86 16.11 3.26
C SER A 156 22.37 17.03 2.14
N THR A 157 22.57 16.61 0.89
CA THR A 157 22.01 17.25 -0.29
C THR A 157 20.87 16.40 -0.80
N ASP A 158 19.67 16.62 -0.27
CA ASP A 158 18.44 16.10 -0.84
C ASP A 158 17.68 17.25 -1.51
N ASN A 159 17.42 17.11 -2.81
CA ASN A 159 16.56 17.96 -3.64
C ASN A 159 16.54 19.47 -3.34
N GLN A 160 17.67 20.13 -3.64
CA GLN A 160 17.85 21.58 -3.87
C GLN A 160 18.13 22.48 -2.65
N LEU A 161 17.97 22.02 -1.40
CA LEU A 161 18.39 22.77 -0.21
C LEU A 161 19.23 21.91 0.73
N PRO A 162 20.42 22.36 1.19
CA PRO A 162 21.21 21.60 2.15
C PRO A 162 20.45 21.51 3.49
N ILE A 163 20.15 20.28 3.90
CA ILE A 163 19.56 19.95 5.22
C ILE A 163 20.70 19.46 6.11
N GLY A 164 20.81 19.95 7.34
CA GLY A 164 21.93 19.59 8.21
C GLY A 164 21.96 20.33 9.53
N GLY A 165 22.88 19.92 10.41
CA GLY A 165 22.98 20.46 11.77
C GLY A 165 24.15 19.91 12.58
N PHE A 166 24.01 19.98 13.90
CA PHE A 166 25.05 19.56 14.84
C PHE A 166 25.13 18.03 15.00
N HIS A 167 24.04 17.34 14.68
CA HIS A 167 23.88 15.91 14.80
C HIS A 167 23.59 15.27 13.45
N MET A 168 23.98 14.00 13.29
CA MET A 168 23.66 13.23 12.07
C MET A 168 22.15 13.16 11.82
N SER A 169 21.33 13.12 12.88
CA SER A 169 19.86 13.16 12.78
C SER A 169 19.34 14.41 12.07
N ASP A 170 20.08 15.51 12.13
CA ASP A 170 19.69 16.77 11.51
C ASP A 170 19.83 16.74 9.98
N THR A 171 20.38 15.65 9.42
CA THR A 171 20.43 15.39 7.98
C THR A 171 19.20 14.65 7.46
N THR A 172 18.29 14.23 8.35
CA THR A 172 17.07 13.49 7.98
C THR A 172 15.91 14.43 7.74
N ALA A 173 15.10 14.15 6.70
CA ALA A 173 13.90 14.92 6.41
C ALA A 173 12.87 14.74 7.52
N ALA A 174 12.19 15.83 7.89
CA ALA A 174 11.09 15.78 8.85
C ALA A 174 9.87 15.09 8.25
N ALA A 175 9.11 14.37 9.08
CA ALA A 175 7.84 13.79 8.66
C ALA A 175 6.86 14.89 8.21
N PRO A 176 6.13 14.69 7.09
CA PRO A 176 5.11 15.64 6.65
C PRO A 176 4.02 15.85 7.69
N THR A 177 3.50 17.08 7.74
CA THR A 177 2.44 17.45 8.69
C THR A 177 1.17 16.64 8.43
N GLY A 178 0.63 15.98 9.46
CA GLY A 178 -0.59 15.17 9.37
C GLY A 178 -0.37 13.66 9.22
N PHE A 179 0.87 13.21 9.05
CA PHE A 179 1.20 11.78 8.97
C PHE A 179 1.55 11.23 10.36
N VAL A 180 0.90 10.12 10.75
CA VAL A 180 1.13 9.45 12.03
C VAL A 180 1.61 8.04 11.76
N SER A 181 2.84 7.74 12.17
CA SER A 181 3.41 6.39 12.07
C SER A 181 2.63 5.43 12.97
N ARG A 182 2.05 4.37 12.37
CA ARG A 182 1.36 3.29 13.12
C ARG A 182 2.24 2.08 13.42
N VAL A 183 3.40 1.96 12.76
CA VAL A 183 4.26 0.74 12.81
C VAL A 183 5.75 1.06 12.83
N GLY A 184 6.15 2.33 13.02
CA GLY A 184 7.51 2.83 12.77
C GLY A 184 7.59 3.62 11.45
N TRP A 185 8.65 4.40 11.27
CA TRP A 185 8.95 5.04 9.98
C TRP A 185 9.82 4.08 9.19
N VAL A 186 9.35 3.68 8.01
CA VAL A 186 10.16 2.96 7.02
C VAL A 186 10.31 3.92 5.86
N TYR A 187 11.55 4.25 5.50
CA TYR A 187 11.85 4.99 4.27
C TYR A 187 11.45 4.10 3.09
N ASP A 188 10.36 4.43 2.41
CA ASP A 188 9.93 3.75 1.19
C ASP A 188 9.84 4.77 0.06
N VAL A 189 10.96 4.91 -0.67
CA VAL A 189 11.09 5.86 -1.81
C VAL A 189 10.53 5.26 -3.10
N ARG A 190 9.97 4.04 -3.06
CA ARG A 190 9.43 3.38 -4.27
C ARG A 190 8.06 3.93 -4.70
N LEU A 191 7.48 4.84 -3.92
CA LEU A 191 6.15 5.40 -4.13
C LEU A 191 6.16 6.92 -4.33
N GLY A 192 7.33 7.51 -4.58
CA GLY A 192 7.48 8.93 -4.89
C GLY A 192 7.32 9.25 -6.37
N ASP A 193 6.62 10.34 -6.68
CA ASP A 193 6.72 10.98 -8.01
C ASP A 193 8.14 11.56 -8.25
N ASP A 194 8.35 12.30 -9.35
CA ASP A 194 9.65 12.90 -9.72
C ASP A 194 10.26 13.84 -8.64
N ASN A 195 9.55 14.12 -7.53
CA ASN A 195 10.04 14.88 -6.37
C ASN A 195 10.09 14.08 -5.05
N GLY A 196 9.86 12.76 -5.06
CA GLY A 196 10.18 11.87 -3.93
C GLY A 196 9.23 11.90 -2.73
N TRP A 197 7.94 12.20 -2.94
CA TRP A 197 6.87 12.07 -1.92
C TRP A 197 5.97 10.86 -2.15
#